data_AF-A0A535UEB3-F1
#
_entry.id   AF-A0A535UEB3-F1
#
_cell.length_a   1.000
_cell.length_b   1.000
_cell.length_c   1.000
_cell.angle_alpha   90.00
_cell.angle_beta   90.00
_cell.angle_gamma   90.00
#
_symmetry.space_group_name_H-M   'P 1'
#
loop_
_entity.id
_entity.type
_entity.pdbx_description
1 polymer ?
#
loop_
_entity_poly.entity_id
_entity_poly.type
_entity_poly.pdbx_seq_one_letter_code
_entity_poly.pdbx_strand_id
1 'polypeptide(L)'
;VLIATWSEFGRRPKENASGGTDHGAAAPLLLIGDPVRSGLFGAEPSLTHLDSTGNLKYAVDFRSVYQEIVGGHLGADANDILGGSFDRVDFLRAPVAV
;
A
#
# COMPACT_ATOMS: atom_id res chain seq x y z
N VAL A 1 15.35 1.53 11.57
CA VAL A 1 14.95 2.49 10.51
C VAL A 1 13.90 1.82 9.63
N LEU A 2 12.90 2.57 9.15
CA LEU A 2 11.89 2.10 8.19
C LEU A 2 12.06 2.86 6.86
N ILE A 3 12.06 2.12 5.75
CA ILE A 3 11.94 2.66 4.40
C ILE A 3 10.61 2.18 3.84
N ALA A 4 9.80 3.11 3.34
CA ALA A 4 8.57 2.82 2.61
C ALA A 4 8.66 3.44 1.22
N THR A 5 8.42 2.64 0.17
CA THR A 5 8.34 3.16 -1.20
C THR A 5 6.91 3.59 -1.51
N TRP A 6 6.76 4.63 -2.33
CA TRP A 6 5.49 4.99 -2.93
C TRP A 6 5.70 5.38 -4.38
N SER A 7 4.72 5.09 -5.23
CA SER A 7 4.67 5.53 -6.61
C SER A 7 3.21 5.74 -7.00
N GLU A 8 2.93 6.85 -7.68
CA GLU A 8 1.64 7.00 -8.35
C GLU A 8 1.53 6.08 -9.56
N PHE A 9 2.66 5.75 -10.21
CA PHE A 9 2.72 5.05 -11.49
C PHE A 9 2.50 3.53 -11.41
N GLY A 10 1.36 3.10 -10.85
CA GLY A 10 0.86 1.74 -11.00
C GLY A 10 0.67 1.36 -12.47
N ARG A 11 0.54 0.07 -12.78
CA ARG A 11 0.45 -0.43 -14.17
C ARG A 11 -0.86 -1.17 -14.42
N ARG A 12 -1.48 -0.93 -15.59
CA ARG A 12 -2.61 -1.74 -16.04
C ARG A 12 -2.11 -3.08 -16.60
N PRO A 13 -2.85 -4.19 -16.39
CA PRO A 13 -2.48 -5.48 -16.98
C PRO A 13 -2.56 -5.51 -18.51
N LYS A 14 -3.43 -4.69 -19.12
CA LYS A 14 -3.63 -4.64 -20.56
C LYS A 14 -2.50 -3.88 -21.26
N GLU A 15 -2.01 -4.44 -22.37
CA GLU A 15 -1.07 -3.77 -23.27
C GLU A 15 -1.71 -2.55 -23.95
N ASN A 16 -0.92 -1.48 -24.12
CA ASN A 16 -1.33 -0.26 -24.80
C ASN A 16 -0.84 -0.21 -26.27
N ALA A 17 -1.25 0.81 -27.01
CA ALA A 17 -0.94 0.94 -28.45
C ALA A 17 0.56 1.09 -28.78
N SER A 18 1.41 1.31 -27.78
CA SER A 18 2.86 1.45 -27.93
C SER A 18 3.62 0.17 -27.54
N GLY A 19 2.95 -0.95 -27.28
CA GLY A 19 3.57 -2.20 -26.84
C GLY A 19 4.04 -2.16 -25.37
N GLY A 20 3.52 -1.23 -24.57
CA GLY A 20 3.77 -1.10 -23.14
C GLY A 20 2.49 -1.28 -22.33
N THR A 21 2.45 -0.73 -21.13
CA THR A 21 1.24 -0.68 -20.29
C THR A 21 0.84 0.77 -20.00
N ASP A 22 -0.40 1.00 -19.60
CA ASP A 22 -0.83 2.32 -19.16
C ASP A 22 -0.68 2.49 -17.65
N HIS A 23 -0.77 3.75 -17.21
CA HIS A 23 -0.87 4.10 -15.80
C HIS A 23 -2.12 3.45 -15.19
N GLY A 24 -1.91 2.69 -14.11
CA GLY A 24 -2.93 1.95 -13.37
C GLY A 24 -3.08 2.41 -11.92
N ALA A 25 -4.21 2.07 -11.32
CA ALA A 25 -4.62 2.55 -10.00
C ALA A 25 -4.00 1.83 -8.79
N ALA A 26 -3.21 0.77 -8.99
CA ALA A 26 -2.58 0.01 -7.91
C ALA A 26 -1.13 -0.34 -8.24
N ALA A 27 -0.30 -0.38 -7.20
CA ALA A 27 1.13 -0.68 -7.26
C ALA A 27 1.57 -1.41 -5.98
N PRO A 28 2.64 -2.22 -6.03
CA PRO A 28 3.25 -2.73 -4.81
C PRO A 28 3.94 -1.60 -4.01
N LEU A 29 3.85 -1.67 -2.68
CA LEU A 29 4.69 -0.89 -1.77
C LEU A 29 5.70 -1.83 -1.13
N LEU A 30 6.99 -1.48 -1.19
CA LEU A 30 8.05 -2.18 -0.49
C LEU A 30 8.29 -1.50 0.85
N LEU A 31 8.18 -2.28 1.93
CA LEU A 31 8.48 -1.86 3.30
C LEU A 31 9.74 -2.60 3.75
N ILE A 32 10.77 -1.84 4.12
CA ILE A 32 12.12 -2.38 4.35
C ILE A 32 12.69 -1.83 5.66
N GLY A 33 13.27 -2.71 6.47
CA GLY A 33 14.03 -2.37 7.68
C GLY A 33 13.65 -3.23 8.89
N ASP A 34 14.44 -3.15 9.96
CA ASP A 34 14.27 -3.95 11.18
C ASP A 34 12.86 -3.92 11.79
N PRO A 35 12.12 -2.79 11.80
CA PRO A 35 10.77 -2.75 12.37
C PRO A 35 9.75 -3.58 11.58
N VAL A 36 10.05 -3.99 10.34
CA VAL A 36 9.09 -4.63 9.43
C VAL A 36 9.02 -6.14 9.66
N ARG A 37 7.79 -6.66 9.79
CA ARG A 37 7.47 -8.07 9.69
C ARG A 37 7.56 -8.50 8.23
N SER A 38 8.32 -9.56 7.97
CA SER A 38 8.45 -10.12 6.63
C SER A 38 7.15 -10.79 6.17
N GLY A 39 6.74 -10.55 4.94
CA GLY A 39 5.59 -11.21 4.33
C GLY A 39 4.92 -10.36 3.26
N LEU A 40 3.87 -10.93 2.68
CA LEU A 40 2.93 -10.21 1.83
C LEU A 40 1.78 -9.70 2.72
N PHE A 41 1.54 -8.39 2.68
CA PHE A 41 0.35 -7.78 3.27
C PHE A 41 -0.64 -7.46 2.17
N GLY A 42 -1.86 -8.01 2.28
CA GLY A 42 -2.86 -7.98 1.20
C GLY A 42 -2.95 -9.32 0.48
N ALA A 43 -3.20 -9.27 -0.82
CA ALA A 43 -3.39 -10.45 -1.66
C ALA A 43 -2.60 -10.32 -2.98
N GLU A 44 -2.30 -11.46 -3.59
CA GLU A 44 -1.80 -11.50 -4.96
C GLU A 44 -2.84 -10.86 -5.90
N PRO A 45 -2.43 -9.92 -6.78
CA PRO A 45 -3.36 -9.25 -7.68
C PRO A 45 -3.89 -10.22 -8.75
N SER A 46 -5.21 -10.20 -8.97
CA SER A 46 -5.79 -10.89 -10.12
C SER A 46 -5.58 -10.07 -11.40
N LEU A 47 -4.97 -10.68 -12.41
CA LEU A 47 -4.79 -10.06 -13.73
C LEU A 47 -6.03 -10.17 -14.63
N THR A 48 -7.08 -10.86 -14.17
CA THR A 48 -8.32 -11.10 -14.92
C THR A 48 -9.56 -10.53 -14.23
N HIS A 49 -9.52 -10.30 -12.92
CA HIS A 49 -10.61 -9.69 -12.17
C HIS A 49 -10.34 -8.19 -11.92
N LEU A 50 -10.56 -7.39 -12.95
CA LEU A 50 -10.27 -5.95 -12.97
C LEU A 50 -11.51 -5.13 -12.58
N ASP A 51 -11.31 -3.84 -12.29
CA ASP A 51 -12.41 -2.90 -12.16
C ASP A 51 -13.04 -2.56 -13.53
N SER A 52 -14.10 -1.75 -13.53
CA SER A 52 -14.84 -1.37 -14.75
C SER A 52 -14.01 -0.57 -15.76
N THR A 53 -12.85 -0.06 -15.36
CA THR A 53 -11.92 0.73 -16.19
C THR A 53 -10.67 -0.05 -16.60
N GLY A 54 -10.57 -1.32 -16.18
CA GLY A 54 -9.43 -2.20 -16.49
C GLY A 54 -8.22 -2.01 -15.57
N ASN A 55 -8.40 -1.42 -14.39
CA ASN A 55 -7.35 -1.39 -13.36
C ASN A 55 -7.39 -2.63 -12.47
N LEU A 56 -6.22 -2.94 -11.89
CA LEU A 56 -6.16 -3.82 -10.74
C LEU A 56 -7.00 -3.24 -9.60
N LYS A 57 -7.81 -4.09 -8.97
CA LYS A 57 -8.45 -3.76 -7.69
C LYS A 57 -7.40 -3.84 -6.59
N TYR A 58 -7.22 -2.76 -5.82
CA TYR A 58 -6.28 -2.79 -4.71
C TYR A 58 -6.76 -3.77 -3.62
N ALA A 59 -5.82 -4.46 -2.98
CA ALA A 59 -6.11 -5.34 -1.83
C ALA A 59 -5.92 -4.61 -0.50
N VAL A 60 -5.07 -3.58 -0.48
CA VAL A 60 -4.77 -2.78 0.70
C VAL A 60 -4.92 -1.32 0.32
N ASP A 61 -5.73 -0.59 1.08
CA ASP A 61 -5.81 0.87 0.95
C ASP A 61 -4.49 1.48 1.43
N PHE A 62 -3.86 2.34 0.63
CA PHE A 62 -2.58 2.95 0.98
C PHE A 62 -2.66 3.76 2.30
N ARG A 63 -3.83 4.31 2.64
CA ARG A 63 -4.05 5.07 3.87
C ARG A 63 -3.90 4.18 5.11
N SER A 64 -4.24 2.90 4.99
CA SER A 64 -3.99 1.88 6.03
C SER A 64 -2.50 1.68 6.28
N VAL A 65 -1.67 1.75 5.23
CA VAL A 65 -0.21 1.69 5.37
C VAL A 65 0.30 2.93 6.08
N TYR A 66 -0.11 4.13 5.65
CA TYR A 66 0.27 5.38 6.33
C TYR A 66 -0.21 5.44 7.77
N GLN A 67 -1.39 4.91 8.09
CA GLN A 67 -1.89 4.83 9.46
C GLN A 67 -0.92 4.05 10.36
N GLU A 68 -0.47 2.87 9.92
CA GLU A 68 0.47 2.05 10.69
C GLU A 68 1.85 2.73 10.79
N ILE A 69 2.32 3.45 9.75
CA ILE A 69 3.57 4.23 9.83
C ILE A 69 3.43 5.39 10.84
N VAL A 70 2.40 6.22 10.70
CA VAL A 70 2.22 7.44 11.50
C VAL A 70 2.00 7.09 12.98
N GLY A 71 1.05 6.19 13.26
CA GLY A 71 0.75 5.77 14.62
C GLY A 71 1.83 4.86 15.19
N GLY A 72 2.14 3.79 14.48
CA GLY A 72 2.98 2.72 15.01
C GLY A 72 4.48 2.92 14.85
N HIS A 73 4.96 3.72 13.89
CA HIS A 73 6.40 3.96 13.72
C HIS A 73 6.83 5.35 14.19
N LEU A 74 6.04 6.38 13.88
CA LEU A 74 6.35 7.77 14.23
C LEU A 74 5.76 8.21 15.58
N GLY A 75 4.78 7.47 16.12
CA GLY A 75 4.18 7.75 17.43
C GLY A 75 3.27 8.98 17.45
N ALA A 76 2.64 9.32 16.32
CA ALA A 76 1.71 10.44 16.21
C ALA A 76 0.26 9.96 16.08
N ASP A 77 -0.72 10.84 16.33
CA ASP A 77 -2.13 10.52 16.10
C ASP A 77 -2.41 10.44 14.58
N ALA A 78 -2.53 9.21 14.08
CA ALA A 78 -2.81 8.96 12.67
C ALA A 78 -4.21 9.42 12.25
N ASN A 79 -5.19 9.41 13.16
CA ASN A 79 -6.55 9.82 12.85
C ASN A 79 -6.63 11.34 12.64
N ASP A 80 -5.92 12.11 13.46
CA ASP A 80 -5.80 13.57 13.30
C ASP A 80 -5.13 13.94 11.96
N ILE A 81 -4.05 13.24 11.60
CA ILE A 81 -3.29 13.51 10.37
C ILE A 81 -4.04 13.04 9.11
N LEU A 82 -4.66 11.86 9.14
CA LEU A 82 -5.31 11.27 7.96
C LEU A 82 -6.80 11.64 7.84
N GLY A 83 -7.37 12.30 8.85
CA GLY A 83 -8.78 12.70 8.90
C GLY A 83 -9.76 11.53 9.04
N GLY A 84 -9.28 10.38 9.52
CA GLY A 84 -10.09 9.17 9.65
C GLY A 84 -9.25 7.95 10.06
N SER A 85 -9.95 6.88 10.40
CA SER A 85 -9.36 5.57 10.67
C SER A 85 -9.55 4.64 9.49
N PHE A 86 -8.54 3.81 9.24
CA PHE A 86 -8.47 2.85 8.15
C PHE A 86 -8.19 1.46 8.69
N ASP A 87 -8.32 0.45 7.83
CA ASP A 87 -8.07 -0.94 8.22
C ASP A 87 -6.63 -1.12 8.71
N ARG A 88 -6.44 -2.00 9.69
CA ARG A 88 -5.11 -2.25 10.22
C ARG A 88 -4.29 -3.13 9.27
N VAL A 89 -3.08 -2.69 8.94
CA VAL A 89 -2.09 -3.49 8.20
C VAL A 89 -0.88 -3.70 9.08
N ASP A 90 -0.76 -4.89 9.64
CA ASP A 90 0.12 -5.11 10.79
C ASP A 90 1.59 -5.36 10.41
N PHE A 91 2.18 -4.54 9.55
CA PHE A 91 3.56 -4.80 9.12
C PHE A 91 4.62 -4.43 10.16
N LEU A 92 4.29 -3.76 11.27
CA LEU A 92 5.27 -3.44 12.32
C LEU A 92 5.40 -4.55 13.37
N ARG A 93 6.64 -4.93 13.74
CA ARG A 93 6.93 -5.95 14.78
C ARG A 93 6.59 -5.47 16.19
N ALA A 94 6.91 -4.23 16.48
CA ALA A 94 6.67 -3.59 17.77
C ALA A 94 6.28 -2.13 17.50
N PRO A 95 4.98 -1.83 17.44
CA PRO A 95 4.50 -0.45 17.34
C PRO A 95 4.99 0.35 18.54
N VAL A 96 5.31 1.62 18.32
CA VAL A 96 5.53 2.59 19.40
C VAL A 96 4.25 2.62 20.24
N ALA A 97 4.38 2.60 21.57
CA ALA A 97 3.25 2.80 22.46
C ALA A 97 2.75 4.24 22.27
N VAL A 98 1.54 4.37 21.73
CA VAL A 98 0.83 5.64 21.61
C VAL A 98 -0.04 5.85 22.84
#